data_AF-A0A959RX18-F1
#
_entry.id   AF-A0A959RX18-F1
#
_cell.length_a   1.000
_cell.length_b   1.000
_cell.length_c   1.000
_cell.angle_alpha   90.00
_cell.angle_beta   90.00
_cell.angle_gamma   90.00
#
_symmetry.space_group_name_H-M   'P 1'
#
loop_
_entity.id
_entity.type
_entity.pdbx_description
1 polymer ?
#
loop_
_entity_poly.entity_id
_entity_poly.type
_entity_poly.pdbx_seq_one_letter_code
_entity_poly.pdbx_strand_id
1 'polypeptide(L)'
;EKKMFGSLAFMVNGKMCLTAGPKRMMCRIDPKLHEKEVKKIGCSTVVMRGRNYKGYIHVQEENLKQENDFEHWINLALDFNEQLTSKEK
;
A
#
# COMPACT_ATOMS: atom_id res chain seq x y z
N GLU A 1 -9.65 9.22 -7.83
CA GLU A 1 -9.97 7.94 -7.12
C GLU A 1 -10.84 7.04 -7.99
N LYS A 2 -10.74 5.71 -7.82
CA LYS A 2 -11.63 4.74 -8.47
C LYS A 2 -12.18 3.78 -7.42
N LYS A 3 -13.50 3.54 -7.42
CA LYS A 3 -14.09 2.47 -6.60
C LYS A 3 -13.65 1.13 -7.18
N MET A 4 -12.90 0.34 -6.41
CA MET A 4 -12.42 -0.98 -6.82
C MET A 4 -12.57 -1.95 -5.64
N PHE A 5 -13.23 -3.08 -5.84
CA PHE A 5 -13.34 -4.17 -4.84
C PHE A 5 -13.89 -3.75 -3.47
N GLY A 6 -14.90 -2.87 -3.44
CA GLY A 6 -15.48 -2.37 -2.18
C GLY A 6 -14.55 -1.44 -1.39
N SER A 7 -13.48 -0.97 -2.02
CA SER A 7 -12.50 -0.03 -1.49
C SER A 7 -12.32 1.16 -2.44
N LEU A 8 -11.83 2.27 -1.92
CA LEU A 8 -11.48 3.45 -2.71
C LEU A 8 -10.01 3.36 -3.10
N ALA A 9 -9.73 3.22 -4.40
CA ALA A 9 -8.38 3.19 -4.92
C ALA A 9 -7.90 4.60 -5.28
N PHE A 10 -6.72 4.95 -4.77
CA PHE A 10 -6.02 6.19 -5.04
C PHE A 10 -4.94 5.95 -6.09
N MET A 11 -5.07 6.68 -7.19
CA MET A 11 -4.16 6.62 -8.32
C MET A 11 -3.31 7.88 -8.31
N VAL A 12 -2.00 7.72 -8.38
CA VAL A 12 -1.04 8.83 -8.50
C VAL A 12 -0.24 8.58 -9.77
N ASN A 13 -0.13 9.59 -10.64
CA ASN A 13 0.53 9.49 -11.94
C ASN A 13 0.04 8.31 -12.80
N GLY A 14 -1.26 8.04 -12.80
CA GLY A 14 -1.87 6.93 -13.55
C GLY A 14 -1.63 5.53 -12.96
N LYS A 15 -0.88 5.41 -11.86
CA LYS A 15 -0.58 4.14 -11.17
C LYS A 15 -1.29 4.06 -9.83
N MET A 16 -1.74 2.86 -9.47
CA MET A 16 -2.33 2.62 -8.15
C MET A 16 -1.25 2.74 -7.07
N CYS A 17 -1.53 3.59 -6.08
CA CYS A 17 -0.63 3.91 -4.97
C CYS A 17 -1.11 3.22 -3.69
N LEU A 18 -2.38 3.42 -3.34
CA LEU A 18 -3.00 2.81 -2.16
C LEU A 18 -4.52 2.63 -2.36
N THR A 19 -5.14 1.77 -1.55
CA THR A 19 -6.60 1.61 -1.50
C THR A 19 -7.10 1.64 -0.07
N ALA A 20 -8.11 2.45 0.22
CA ALA A 20 -8.79 2.49 1.51
C ALA A 20 -10.03 1.59 1.48
N GLY A 21 -10.03 0.52 2.24
CA GLY A 21 -11.17 -0.40 2.38
C GLY A 21 -11.71 -0.45 3.80
N PRO A 22 -12.79 -1.22 4.05
CA PRO A 22 -13.34 -1.38 5.38
C PRO A 22 -12.32 -2.06 6.31
N LYS A 23 -11.95 -1.38 7.41
CA LYS A 23 -11.02 -1.86 8.46
C LYS A 23 -9.59 -2.19 8.01
N ARG A 24 -9.22 -1.88 6.75
CA ARG A 24 -7.88 -2.11 6.24
C ARG A 24 -7.55 -1.20 5.07
N MET A 25 -6.29 -0.83 4.96
CA MET A 25 -5.71 -0.18 3.79
C MET A 25 -4.82 -1.18 3.05
N MET A 26 -4.77 -1.08 1.73
CA MET A 26 -3.70 -1.68 0.93
C MET A 26 -2.76 -0.58 0.48
N CYS A 27 -1.46 -0.76 0.68
CA CYS A 27 -0.44 0.15 0.17
C CYS A 27 0.49 -0.59 -0.78
N ARG A 28 0.91 0.10 -1.84
CA ARG A 28 1.92 -0.37 -2.77
C ARG A 28 3.25 0.29 -2.42
N ILE A 29 4.22 -0.48 -1.95
CA ILE A 29 5.52 0.02 -1.46
C ILE A 29 6.68 -0.59 -2.25
N ASP A 30 7.89 -0.09 -2.01
CA ASP A 30 9.11 -0.70 -2.57
C ASP A 30 9.22 -2.18 -2.14
N PRO A 31 9.31 -3.13 -3.08
CA PRO A 31 9.56 -4.54 -2.78
C PRO A 31 10.75 -4.81 -1.87
N LYS A 32 11.75 -3.91 -1.83
CA LYS A 32 12.91 -4.00 -0.92
C LYS A 32 12.52 -3.82 0.54
N LEU A 33 11.51 -3.00 0.82
CA LEU A 33 11.01 -2.73 2.17
C LEU A 33 9.95 -3.75 2.61
N HIS A 34 9.40 -4.53 1.67
CA HIS A 34 8.32 -5.48 1.90
C HIS A 34 8.53 -6.40 3.10
N GLU A 35 9.70 -7.04 3.18
CA GLU A 35 10.00 -8.02 4.24
C GLU A 35 10.16 -7.38 5.62
N LYS A 36 10.52 -6.10 5.67
CA LYS A 36 10.60 -5.33 6.91
C LYS A 36 9.20 -4.92 7.36
N GLU A 37 8.43 -4.33 6.46
CA GLU A 37 7.12 -3.75 6.77
C GLU A 37 6.06 -4.83 7.05
N VAL A 38 6.12 -5.99 6.38
CA VAL A 38 5.18 -7.10 6.65
C VAL A 38 5.37 -7.74 8.02
N LYS A 39 6.53 -7.56 8.67
CA LYS A 39 6.78 -8.07 10.03
C LYS A 39 6.12 -7.21 11.11
N LYS A 40 5.66 -6.01 10.77
CA LYS A 40 4.91 -5.17 11.72
C LYS A 40 3.59 -5.86 12.08
N ILE A 41 3.18 -5.71 13.33
CA ILE A 41 1.90 -6.23 13.83
C ILE A 41 0.79 -5.66 12.94
N GLY A 42 -0.23 -6.46 12.60
CA GLY A 42 -1.35 -6.02 11.77
C GLY A 42 -1.01 -5.70 10.30
N CYS A 43 0.17 -6.09 9.82
CA CYS A 43 0.56 -6.00 8.42
C CYS A 43 0.64 -7.40 7.78
N SER A 44 0.24 -7.52 6.52
CA SER A 44 0.28 -8.80 5.80
C SER A 44 0.51 -8.61 4.30
N THR A 45 1.13 -9.60 3.65
CA THR A 45 1.31 -9.57 2.20
C THR A 45 -0.03 -9.76 1.52
N VAL A 46 -0.31 -8.96 0.49
CA VAL A 46 -1.52 -9.17 -0.31
C VAL A 46 -1.40 -10.46 -1.13
N VAL A 47 -2.40 -11.32 -1.00
CA VAL A 47 -2.54 -12.54 -1.79
C VAL A 47 -3.68 -12.36 -2.78
N MET A 48 -3.39 -12.40 -4.08
CA MET A 48 -4.43 -12.43 -5.11
C MET A 48 -4.31 -13.73 -5.90
N ARG A 49 -5.45 -14.43 -6.05
CA ARG A 49 -5.53 -15.70 -6.80
C ARG A 49 -4.44 -16.72 -6.39
N GLY A 50 -4.17 -16.83 -5.09
CA GLY A 50 -3.19 -17.75 -4.52
C GLY A 50 -1.72 -17.34 -4.70
N ARG A 51 -1.42 -16.14 -5.22
CA ARG A 51 -0.05 -15.63 -5.37
C ARG A 51 0.20 -14.50 -4.39
N ASN A 52 1.37 -14.52 -3.74
CA ASN A 52 1.85 -13.45 -2.88
C ASN A 52 2.40 -12.31 -3.73
N TYR A 53 1.83 -11.11 -3.59
CA TYR A 53 2.27 -9.93 -4.33
C TYR A 53 3.26 -9.13 -3.48
N LYS A 54 4.56 -9.34 -3.72
CA LYS A 54 5.63 -8.56 -3.09
C LYS A 54 5.52 -7.08 -3.52
N GLY A 55 5.66 -6.18 -2.55
CA GLY A 55 5.41 -4.75 -2.70
C GLY A 55 3.95 -4.34 -2.49
N TYR A 56 3.05 -5.26 -2.16
CA TYR A 56 1.67 -4.96 -1.80
C TYR A 56 1.39 -5.46 -0.38
N ILE A 57 1.04 -4.54 0.51
CA ILE A 57 0.81 -4.83 1.93
C ILE A 57 -0.61 -4.40 2.31
N HIS A 58 -1.30 -5.27 3.04
CA HIS A 58 -2.49 -4.91 3.80
C HIS A 58 -2.06 -4.44 5.19
N VAL A 59 -2.55 -3.26 5.56
CA VAL A 59 -2.38 -2.65 6.87
C VAL A 59 -3.75 -2.58 7.53
N GLN A 60 -3.89 -3.18 8.71
CA GLN A 60 -5.14 -3.11 9.47
C GLN A 60 -5.34 -1.71 10.07
N GLU A 61 -6.59 -1.35 10.30
CA GLU A 61 -7.01 -0.05 10.84
C GLU A 61 -6.30 0.30 12.16
N GLU A 62 -5.96 -0.68 13.00
CA GLU A 62 -5.25 -0.47 14.26
C GLU A 62 -3.89 0.23 14.08
N ASN A 63 -3.22 0.00 12.94
CA ASN A 63 -1.94 0.63 12.60
C ASN A 63 -2.12 1.92 11.78
N LEU A 64 -3.35 2.43 11.66
CA LEU A 64 -3.68 3.65 10.93
C LEU A 64 -4.35 4.69 11.84
N LYS A 65 -4.53 4.36 13.14
CA LYS A 65 -5.18 5.26 14.11
C LYS A 65 -4.31 6.45 14.49
N GLN A 66 -3.00 6.28 14.46
CA GLN A 66 -2.05 7.34 14.74
C GLN A 66 -1.64 8.02 13.44
N GLU A 67 -1.62 9.36 13.45
CA GLU A 67 -1.23 10.18 12.31
C GLU A 67 0.15 9.80 11.78
N ASN A 68 1.15 9.64 12.67
CA ASN A 68 2.50 9.24 12.29
C ASN A 68 2.56 7.88 11.58
N ASP A 69 1.76 6.91 12.01
CA ASP A 69 1.72 5.59 11.38
C ASP A 69 1.05 5.68 10.01
N PHE A 70 -0.04 6.44 9.93
CA PHE A 70 -0.76 6.69 8.68
C PHE A 70 0.12 7.39 7.63
N GLU A 71 0.82 8.46 8.03
CA GLU A 71 1.77 9.18 7.19
C GLU A 71 2.93 8.30 6.75
N HIS A 72 3.47 7.46 7.63
CA HIS A 72 4.52 6.51 7.28
C HIS A 72 4.10 5.62 6.10
N TRP A 73 2.88 5.07 6.13
CA TRP A 73 2.38 4.23 5.03
C TRP A 73 2.11 5.01 3.74
N ILE A 74 1.60 6.24 3.86
CA ILE A 74 1.38 7.11 2.70
C ILE A 74 2.72 7.44 2.04
N ASN A 75 3.71 7.85 2.81
CA ASN A 75 5.02 8.24 2.30
C ASN A 75 5.71 7.06 1.60
N LEU A 76 5.68 5.87 2.20
CA LEU A 76 6.20 4.65 1.54
C LEU A 76 5.55 4.37 0.18
N ALA A 77 4.24 4.64 0.07
CA ALA A 77 3.51 4.41 -1.17
C ALA A 77 3.81 5.49 -2.22
N LEU A 78 3.89 6.76 -1.81
CA LEU A 78 4.22 7.89 -2.67
C LEU A 78 5.65 7.80 -3.19
N ASP A 79 6.63 7.53 -2.32
CA ASP A 79 8.04 7.38 -2.69
C ASP A 79 8.21 6.30 -3.76
N PHE A 80 7.52 5.16 -3.59
CA PHE A 80 7.58 4.09 -4.58
C PHE A 80 6.83 4.45 -5.87
N ASN A 81 5.71 5.17 -5.78
CA ASN A 81 5.00 5.66 -6.95
C ASN A 81 5.87 6.59 -7.81
N GLU A 82 6.59 7.51 -7.17
CA GLU A 82 7.53 8.41 -7.84
C GLU A 82 8.61 7.61 -8.57
N GLN A 83 9.25 6.64 -7.91
CA GLN A 83 10.24 5.76 -8.53
C GLN A 83 9.69 4.99 -9.74
N LEU A 84 8.43 4.53 -9.68
CA LEU A 84 7.78 3.84 -10.79
C LEU A 84 7.54 4.77 -11.99
N THR A 85 7.30 6.06 -11.74
CA THR A 85 7.01 7.04 -12.80
C THR A 85 8.28 7.61 -13.40
N SER A 86 9.33 7.79 -12.60
CA SER A 86 10.65 8.24 -13.07
C SER A 86 11.36 7.21 -13.94
N LYS A 87 11.06 5.92 -13.79
CA LYS A 87 11.56 4.85 -14.66
C LYS A 87 10.86 4.76 -16.03
N GLU A 88 9.75 5.45 -16.21
CA GLU A 88 8.98 5.45 -17.47
C GLU A 88 9.22 6.71 -18.33
N LYS A 89 9.99 7.68 -17.84
CA LYS A 89 10.51 8.81 -18.62
C LYS A 89 11.84 8.45 -19.26
#